data_AF-A0A840EA72-F1
#
_entry.id   AF-A0A840EA72-F1
#
_cell.length_a   1.000
_cell.length_b   1.000
_cell.length_c   1.000
_cell.angle_alpha   90.00
_cell.angle_beta   90.00
_cell.angle_gamma   90.00
#
_symmetry.space_group_name_H-M   'P 1'
#
loop_
_entity.id
_entity.type
_entity.pdbx_description
1 polymer ?
#
loop_
_entity_poly.entity_id
_entity_poly.type
_entity_poly.pdbx_seq_one_letter_code
_entity_poly.pdbx_strand_id
1 'polypeptide(L)' 'MSTRKHLKYKYLKTKIALSQTIQQLLEINRKRRFFKEDPVRENKLNEELKVLNATAEIQARTLKGYEESIQALERA' A
#
# COMPACT_ATOMS: atom_id res chain seq x y z
N MET A 1 -24.59 5.18 -9.24
CA MET A 1 -23.89 3.89 -9.02
C MET A 1 -24.49 3.21 -7.79
N SER A 2 -24.69 1.89 -7.78
CA SER A 2 -25.13 1.21 -6.57
C SER A 2 -24.02 1.20 -5.50
N THR A 3 -24.40 1.19 -4.22
CA THR A 3 -23.47 1.14 -3.08
C THR A 3 -22.47 -0.01 -3.22
N ARG A 4 -22.93 -1.16 -3.72
CA ARG A 4 -22.09 -2.33 -4.03
C ARG A 4 -21.03 -2.05 -5.10
N LYS A 5 -21.42 -1.43 -6.23
CA LYS A 5 -20.48 -1.10 -7.32
C LYS A 5 -19.43 -0.08 -6.86
N HIS A 6 -19.85 0.91 -6.07
CA HIS A 6 -18.94 1.91 -5.49
C HIS A 6 -17.92 1.29 -4.54
N LEU A 7 -18.35 0.37 -3.67
CA LEU A 7 -17.47 -0.32 -2.73
C LEU A 7 -16.46 -1.23 -3.44
N LYS A 8 -16.91 -2.02 -4.44
CA LYS A 8 -16.02 -2.84 -5.28
C LYS A 8 -15.00 -1.99 -6.04
N TYR A 9 -15.39 -0.80 -6.52
CA TYR A 9 -14.48 0.15 -7.14
C TYR A 9 -13.42 0.67 -6.16
N LYS A 10 -13.83 1.09 -4.95
CA LYS A 10 -12.90 1.51 -3.89
C LYS A 10 -11.92 0.41 -3.51
N TYR A 11 -12.41 -0.83 -3.35
CA TYR A 11 -11.57 -2.00 -3.11
C TYR A 11 -10.51 -2.16 -4.19
N LEU A 12 -10.90 -2.17 -5.47
CA LEU A 12 -9.97 -2.34 -6.58
C LEU A 12 -8.92 -1.22 -6.62
N LYS A 13 -9.35 0.03 -6.42
CA LYS A 13 -8.44 1.19 -6.40
C LYS A 13 -7.41 1.06 -5.27
N THR A 14 -7.85 0.69 -4.06
CA THR A 14 -6.94 0.48 -2.93
C THR A 14 -6.01 -0.71 -3.15
N LYS A 15 -6.48 -1.79 -3.79
CA LYS A 15 -5.65 -2.94 -4.17
C LYS A 15 -4.51 -2.55 -5.11
N ILE A 16 -4.83 -1.74 -6.13
CA ILE A 16 -3.84 -1.24 -7.09
C ILE A 16 -2.81 -0.35 -6.37
N ALA A 17 -3.28 0.58 -5.52
CA ALA A 17 -2.41 1.46 -4.75
C ALA A 17 -1.45 0.68 -3.84
N LEU A 18 -1.95 -0.35 -3.15
CA LEU A 18 -1.13 -1.23 -2.32
C LEU A 18 -0.05 -1.97 -3.12
N SER A 19 -0.42 -2.50 -4.30
CA SER A 19 0.54 -3.15 -5.20
C SER A 19 1.66 -2.19 -5.62
N GLN A 20 1.32 -0.96 -5.98
CA GLN A 20 2.29 0.08 -6.35
C GLN A 20 3.20 0.46 -5.18
N THR A 21 2.65 0.64 -3.98
CA THR A 21 3.43 0.94 -2.77
C THR A 21 4.42 -0.19 -2.43
N ILE A 22 3.99 -1.45 -2.57
CA ILE A 22 4.89 -2.61 -2.39
C ILE A 22 6.01 -2.62 -3.43
N GLN A 23 5.71 -2.32 -4.71
CA GLN A 23 6.75 -2.23 -5.74
C GLN A 23 7.78 -1.14 -5.42
N GLN A 24 7.33 0.03 -4.98
CA GLN A 24 8.22 1.12 -4.55
C GLN A 24 9.10 0.72 -3.36
N LEU A 25 8.54 0.03 -2.35
CA LEU A 25 9.31 -0.51 -1.22
C LEU A 25 10.43 -1.46 -1.70
N LEU A 26 10.13 -2.35 -2.64
CA LEU A 26 11.11 -3.29 -3.20
C LEU A 26 12.18 -2.59 -4.04
N GLU A 27 11.82 -1.54 -4.78
CA GLU A 27 12.77 -0.72 -5.52
C GLU A 27 13.72 0.06 -4.60
N ILE A 28 13.20 0.66 -3.53
CA ILE A 28 14.03 1.38 -2.57
C ILE A 28 14.97 0.43 -1.83
N ASN A 29 14.48 -0.75 -1.41
CA ASN A 29 15.35 -1.76 -0.79
C ASN A 29 16.47 -2.21 -1.74
N ARG A 30 16.17 -2.36 -3.04
CA ARG A 30 17.20 -2.63 -4.06
C ARG A 30 18.23 -1.50 -4.13
N LYS A 31 17.79 -0.24 -4.21
CA LYS A 31 18.66 0.95 -4.23
C LYS A 31 19.52 1.08 -2.97
N ARG A 32 18.94 0.86 -1.80
CA ARG A 32 19.61 0.95 -0.49
C ARG A 32 20.83 0.02 -0.40
N ARG A 33 20.79 -1.14 -1.07
CA ARG A 33 21.94 -2.06 -1.13
C ARG A 33 23.19 -1.42 -1.78
N PHE A 34 23.00 -0.50 -2.72
CA PHE A 34 24.09 0.16 -3.47
C PHE A 34 24.60 1.44 -2.82
N PHE A 35 23.77 2.14 -2.02
CA PHE A 35 24.11 3.45 -1.44
C PHE A 35 24.64 3.38 0.00
N LYS A 36 25.11 2.22 0.46
CA LYS A 36 25.63 2.05 1.84
C LYS A 36 26.81 2.96 2.19
N GLU A 37 27.55 3.41 1.18
CA GLU A 37 28.73 4.25 1.36
C GLU A 37 28.39 5.75 1.44
N ASP A 38 27.14 6.14 1.16
CA ASP A 38 26.65 7.52 1.27
C ASP A 38 25.59 7.61 2.40
N PRO A 39 26.00 8.02 3.62
CA PRO A 39 25.10 8.08 4.79
C PRO A 39 23.92 9.03 4.61
N VAL A 40 24.07 10.09 3.81
CA VAL A 40 23.00 11.06 3.57
C VAL A 40 21.93 10.43 2.70
N ARG A 41 22.33 9.74 1.62
CA ARG A 41 21.39 9.01 0.77
C ARG A 41 20.76 7.83 1.51
N GLU A 42 21.51 7.10 2.31
CA GLU A 42 20.95 6.01 3.11
C GLU A 42 19.86 6.52 4.06
N ASN A 43 20.10 7.60 4.80
CA ASN A 43 19.11 8.17 5.71
C ASN A 43 17.84 8.63 4.98
N LYS A 44 17.99 9.25 3.80
CA LYS A 44 16.83 9.64 2.98
C LYS A 44 16.02 8.43 2.53
N LEU A 45 16.67 7.36 2.08
CA LEU A 45 15.99 6.13 1.68
C LEU A 45 15.31 5.44 2.88
N ASN A 46 15.88 5.51 4.08
CA ASN A 46 15.28 4.97 5.30
C ASN A 46 14.00 5.70 5.70
N GLU A 47 13.99 7.03 5.64
CA GLU A 47 12.78 7.81 5.88
C GLU A 47 11.69 7.50 4.84
N GLU A 48 12.07 7.39 3.56
CA GLU A 48 11.14 7.03 2.49
C GLU A 48 10.55 5.62 2.70
N LEU A 49 11.37 4.63 3.10
CA LEU A 49 10.90 3.29 3.47
C LEU A 49 9.91 3.33 4.64
N LYS A 50 10.15 4.17 5.64
CA LYS A 50 9.28 4.32 6.81
C LYS A 50 7.89 4.80 6.40
N VAL A 51 7.84 5.84 5.56
CA VAL A 51 6.58 6.40 5.04
C VAL A 51 5.84 5.38 4.17
N LEU A 52 6.54 4.70 3.27
CA LEU A 52 5.93 3.69 2.40
C LEU A 52 5.41 2.47 3.18
N ASN A 53 6.12 2.03 4.22
CA ASN A 53 5.63 0.96 5.10
C ASN A 53 4.35 1.35 5.82
N ALA A 54 4.31 2.55 6.42
CA ALA A 54 3.10 3.06 7.06
C ALA A 54 1.93 3.18 6.06
N THR A 55 2.23 3.62 4.84
CA THR A 55 1.23 3.72 3.75
C THR A 55 0.70 2.35 3.35
N ALA A 56 1.57 1.36 3.18
CA ALA A 56 1.19 -0.02 2.86
C ALA A 56 0.32 -0.64 3.96
N GLU A 57 0.65 -0.42 5.24
CA GLU A 57 -0.17 -0.89 6.36
C GLU A 57 -1.57 -0.28 6.34
N ILE A 58 -1.69 1.04 6.14
CA ILE A 58 -2.98 1.72 6.07
C ILE A 58 -3.81 1.19 4.90
N GLN A 59 -3.19 1.04 3.73
CA GLN A 59 -3.86 0.49 2.55
C GLN A 59 -4.32 -0.95 2.78
N ALA A 60 -3.51 -1.80 3.41
CA ALA A 60 -3.86 -3.18 3.73
C ALA A 60 -5.04 -3.28 4.72
N ARG A 61 -5.02 -2.47 5.81
CA ARG A 61 -6.14 -2.40 6.75
C ARG A 61 -7.43 -1.93 6.08
N THR A 62 -7.31 -0.90 5.23
CA THR A 62 -8.45 -0.36 4.46
C THR A 62 -9.03 -1.40 3.51
N LEU A 63 -8.15 -2.15 2.82
CA LEU A 63 -8.54 -3.21 1.90
C LEU A 63 -9.36 -4.29 2.63
N LYS A 64 -8.88 -4.74 3.80
CA LYS A 64 -9.58 -5.71 4.65
C LYS A 64 -10.97 -5.22 5.05
N GLY A 65 -11.09 -3.96 5.46
CA GLY A 65 -12.39 -3.37 5.81
C GLY A 65 -13.38 -3.34 4.62
N TYR A 66 -12.89 -3.11 3.40
CA TYR A 66 -13.72 -3.23 2.21
C TYR A 66 -14.13 -4.68 1.91
N GLU A 67 -13.25 -5.66 2.10
CA GLU A 67 -13.58 -7.09 1.93
C GLU A 67 -14.70 -7.52 2.88
N GLU A 68 -14.58 -7.17 4.16
CA GLU A 68 -15.61 -7.44 5.18
C GLU A 68 -16.95 -6.80 4.83
N SER A 69 -16.92 -5.54 4.36
CA SER A 69 -18.12 -4.80 3.96
C SER A 69 -18.78 -5.39 2.69
N ILE A 70 -17.97 -5.87 1.73
CA ILE A 70 -18.49 -6.55 0.53
C ILE A 70 -19.15 -7.88 0.92
N GLN A 71 -18.49 -8.67 1.78
CA GLN A 71 -19.04 -9.95 2.25
C GLN A 71 -20.36 -9.76 3.00
N ALA A 72 -20.47 -8.73 3.85
CA ALA A 72 -21.72 -8.40 4.54
C ALA A 72 -22.85 -8.08 3.54
N LEU A 73 -22.57 -7.32 2.48
CA LEU A 73 -23.52 -7.00 1.40
C LEU A 73 -23.86 -8.17 0.47
N GLU A 74 -23.08 -9.26 0.50
CA GLU A 74 -23.34 -10.48 -0.28
C GLU A 74 -24.14 -11.51 0.52
N ARG A 75 -24.15 -11.41 1.86
CA ARG A 75 -24.96 -12.25 2.76
C ARG A 75 -26.35 -11.70 3.05
N ALA A 76 -26.55 -10.40 2.87
CA ALA A 76 -27.83 -9.70 3.01
C ALA A 76 -28.62 -9.69 1.69
#